data_AF-A0A2K9NN80-F1
#
_entry.id   AF-A0A2K9NN80-F1
#
_cell.length_a   1.000
_cell.length_b   1.000
_cell.length_c   1.000
_cell.angle_alpha   90.00
_cell.angle_beta   90.00
_cell.angle_gamma   90.00
#
_symmetry.space_group_name_H-M   'P 1'
#
loop_
_entity.id
_entity.type
_entity.pdbx_description
1 polymer ?
#
loop_
_entity_poly.entity_id
_entity_poly.type
_entity_poly.pdbx_seq_one_letter_code
_entity_poly.pdbx_strand_id
1 'polypeptide(L)'
;MSIENVGNMNKMLSKYSTQDWTKSASIDQASLPNFNELTAGQAQGAAAPQSFSEIMASSLAEVNSMQVEANKAIQKLASGQTKNISETMLAVENAEIAFKTMNQVRMKVIEAYKEIMRMQM
;
A
#
# COMPACT_ATOMS: atom_id res chain seq x y z
N MET A 1 -14.39 -42.32 41.53
CA MET A 1 -13.00 -41.89 41.28
C MET A 1 -13.04 -40.43 40.92
N SER A 2 -12.52 -39.57 41.80
CA SER A 2 -12.48 -38.13 41.61
C SER A 2 -11.34 -37.79 40.65
N ILE A 3 -11.65 -37.16 39.51
CA ILE A 3 -10.61 -36.60 38.64
C ILE A 3 -10.32 -35.20 39.17
N GLU A 4 -9.39 -35.10 40.12
CA GLU A 4 -8.65 -33.88 40.41
C GLU A 4 -7.56 -33.73 39.34
N ASN A 5 -7.82 -33.02 38.22
CA ASN A 5 -6.72 -32.65 37.32
C ASN A 5 -6.93 -31.35 36.54
N VAL A 6 -7.55 -30.34 37.16
CA VAL A 6 -7.61 -28.98 36.60
C VAL A 6 -6.59 -28.02 37.23
N GLY A 7 -5.82 -28.46 38.23
CA GLY A 7 -4.79 -27.65 38.90
C GLY A 7 -3.40 -27.64 38.23
N ASN A 8 -3.12 -28.57 37.32
CA ASN A 8 -1.77 -28.75 36.76
C ASN A 8 -1.54 -28.14 35.37
N MET A 9 -2.59 -27.66 34.68
CA MET A 9 -2.44 -27.04 33.35
C MET A 9 -1.94 -25.60 33.43
N ASN A 10 -2.27 -24.87 34.52
CA ASN A 10 -1.80 -23.51 34.77
C ASN A 10 -0.30 -23.42 35.16
N LYS A 11 0.28 -24.52 35.65
CA LYS A 11 1.72 -24.61 36.02
C LYS A 11 2.63 -24.95 34.84
N MET A 12 2.08 -25.40 33.72
CA MET A 12 2.83 -25.65 32.49
C MET A 12 3.02 -24.38 31.66
N LEU A 13 2.07 -23.43 31.73
CA LEU A 13 2.12 -22.18 30.98
C LEU A 13 3.10 -21.15 31.59
N SER A 14 3.43 -21.26 32.88
CA SER A 14 4.38 -20.35 33.55
C SER A 14 5.85 -20.77 33.45
N LYS A 15 6.14 -22.03 33.08
CA LYS A 15 7.51 -22.53 32.94
C LYS A 15 8.13 -22.27 31.56
N TYR A 16 7.32 -21.97 30.54
CA TYR A 16 7.79 -21.51 29.24
C TYR A 16 7.69 -19.98 29.15
N SER A 17 8.19 -19.31 30.19
CA SER A 17 8.23 -17.87 30.28
C SER A 17 9.05 -17.28 29.12
N THR A 18 8.62 -16.12 28.66
CA THR A 18 9.28 -15.21 27.71
C THR A 18 10.61 -14.64 28.23
N GLN A 19 11.32 -15.36 29.09
CA GLN A 19 12.57 -14.93 29.73
C GLN A 19 13.78 -15.76 29.27
N ASP A 20 13.54 -16.88 28.58
CA ASP A 20 14.61 -17.68 27.96
C ASP A 20 15.03 -17.12 26.59
N TRP A 21 14.09 -16.60 25.78
CA TRP A 21 14.41 -15.95 24.50
C TRP A 21 15.10 -14.59 24.64
N THR A 22 15.02 -13.96 25.83
CA THR A 22 15.69 -12.68 26.11
C THR A 22 17.07 -12.86 26.72
N LYS A 23 17.38 -14.03 27.31
CA LYS A 23 18.72 -14.36 27.80
C LYS A 23 19.68 -14.83 26.71
N SER A 24 19.18 -15.48 25.66
CA SER A 24 20.00 -15.92 24.52
C SER A 24 20.29 -14.81 23.50
N ALA A 25 19.70 -13.62 23.69
CA ALA A 25 19.93 -12.43 22.87
C ALA A 25 20.76 -11.38 23.62
N SER A 26 21.69 -11.77 24.48
CA SER A 26 22.75 -10.86 24.94
C SER A 26 23.65 -10.56 23.74
N ILE A 27 23.29 -9.50 23.01
CA ILE A 27 24.12 -8.91 21.96
C ILE A 27 25.39 -8.40 22.64
N ASP A 28 26.51 -9.08 22.39
CA ASP A 28 27.84 -8.61 22.76
C ASP A 28 28.02 -7.17 22.26
N GLN A 29 28.11 -6.24 23.20
CA GLN A 29 28.18 -4.79 22.99
C GLN A 29 29.56 -4.33 22.46
N ALA A 30 30.26 -5.17 21.70
CA ALA A 30 31.61 -4.90 21.20
C ALA A 30 31.77 -5.37 19.75
N SER A 31 31.03 -4.76 18.81
CA SER A 31 31.40 -4.56 17.39
C SER A 31 30.21 -4.26 16.48
N LEU A 32 29.26 -3.41 16.91
CA LEU A 32 28.26 -2.91 15.97
C LEU A 32 28.93 -1.92 15.00
N PRO A 33 28.83 -2.12 13.68
CA PRO A 33 29.32 -1.16 12.71
C PRO A 33 28.61 0.18 12.92
N ASN A 34 29.39 1.26 12.92
CA ASN A 34 28.90 2.62 13.13
C ASN A 34 27.99 3.03 11.96
N PHE A 35 26.66 2.91 12.15
CA PHE A 35 25.66 3.31 11.15
C PHE A 35 25.64 4.81 10.86
N ASN A 36 26.45 5.62 11.56
CA ASN A 36 26.61 7.04 11.31
C ASN A 36 27.45 7.35 10.05
N GLU A 37 28.10 6.37 9.41
CA GLU A 37 28.85 6.58 8.17
C GLU A 37 28.02 6.36 6.88
N LEU A 38 26.77 5.90 6.96
CA LEU A 38 25.90 5.76 5.79
C LEU A 38 25.13 7.04 5.40
N THR A 39 25.28 8.15 6.13
CA THR A 39 24.51 9.38 5.89
C THR A 39 25.27 10.49 5.17
N ALA A 40 26.52 10.25 4.74
CA ALA A 40 27.33 11.26 4.03
C ALA A 40 27.67 10.89 2.58
N GLY A 41 26.84 10.05 1.94
CA GLY A 41 26.92 9.73 0.51
C GLY A 41 25.82 10.42 -0.28
N GLN A 42 26.09 11.65 -0.73
CA GLN A 42 25.46 12.34 -1.87
C GLN A 42 24.05 11.87 -2.30
N ALA A 43 23.01 12.41 -1.66
CA ALA A 43 21.70 12.57 -2.31
C ALA A 43 21.76 13.77 -3.28
N GLN A 44 22.56 13.64 -4.34
CA GLN A 44 22.56 14.58 -5.45
C GLN A 44 21.38 14.23 -6.37
N GLY A 45 20.34 15.08 -6.31
CA GLY A 45 19.17 14.97 -7.17
C GLY A 45 17.91 14.44 -6.50
N ALA A 46 17.60 14.85 -5.26
CA ALA A 46 16.22 14.78 -4.79
C ALA A 46 15.39 15.77 -5.62
N ALA A 47 14.73 15.27 -6.67
CA ALA A 47 13.64 15.98 -7.31
C ALA A 47 12.71 16.49 -6.20
N ALA A 48 12.27 17.75 -6.30
CA ALA A 48 11.37 18.34 -5.34
C ALA A 48 10.21 17.37 -5.06
N PRO A 49 9.85 17.11 -3.80
CA PRO A 49 8.77 16.20 -3.49
C PRO A 49 7.51 16.70 -4.20
N GLN A 50 7.03 15.92 -5.19
CA GLN A 50 5.81 16.27 -5.91
C GLN A 50 4.67 16.42 -4.91
N SER A 51 3.90 17.50 -5.04
CA SER A 51 2.76 17.72 -4.17
C SER A 51 1.71 16.62 -4.42
N PHE A 52 0.96 16.24 -3.39
CA PHE A 52 -0.15 15.29 -3.57
C PHE A 52 -1.16 15.77 -4.63
N SER A 53 -1.33 17.09 -4.76
CA SER A 53 -2.17 17.68 -5.80
C SER A 53 -1.64 17.41 -7.21
N GLU A 54 -0.32 17.47 -7.42
CA GLU A 54 0.30 17.12 -8.70
C GLU A 54 0.12 15.65 -9.02
N ILE A 55 0.33 14.76 -8.04
CA ILE A 55 0.12 13.32 -8.21
C ILE A 55 -1.35 13.02 -8.55
N MET A 56 -2.29 13.65 -7.85
CA MET A 56 -3.72 13.49 -8.14
C MET A 56 -4.06 14.01 -9.55
N ALA A 57 -3.51 15.15 -9.94
CA ALA A 57 -3.73 15.72 -11.26
C ALA A 57 -3.15 14.83 -12.38
N SER A 58 -1.95 14.27 -12.17
CA SER A 58 -1.35 13.34 -13.13
C SER A 58 -2.14 12.04 -13.22
N SER A 59 -2.58 11.47 -12.10
CA SER A 59 -3.42 10.27 -12.10
C SER A 59 -4.77 10.50 -12.78
N LEU A 60 -5.39 11.67 -12.63
CA LEU A 60 -6.60 12.02 -13.36
C LEU A 60 -6.37 12.05 -14.87
N ALA A 61 -5.27 12.66 -15.31
CA ALA A 61 -4.90 12.68 -16.73
C ALA A 61 -4.63 11.26 -17.26
N GLU A 62 -4.01 10.41 -16.46
CA GLU A 62 -3.73 9.02 -16.80
C GLU A 62 -5.00 8.19 -16.97
N VAL A 63 -5.94 8.29 -16.02
CA VAL A 63 -7.27 7.64 -16.12
C VAL A 63 -8.02 8.12 -17.36
N ASN A 64 -7.95 9.42 -17.70
CA ASN A 64 -8.54 9.93 -18.93
C ASN A 64 -7.90 9.31 -20.18
N SER A 65 -6.58 9.19 -20.21
CA SER A 65 -5.86 8.53 -21.30
C SER A 65 -6.29 7.07 -21.45
N MET A 66 -6.37 6.31 -20.35
CA MET A 66 -6.84 4.92 -20.37
C MET A 66 -8.27 4.82 -20.92
N GLN A 67 -9.16 5.74 -20.55
CA GLN A 67 -10.53 5.78 -21.05
C GLN A 67 -10.59 6.04 -22.57
N VAL A 68 -9.77 6.98 -23.07
CA VAL A 68 -9.68 7.28 -24.51
C VAL A 68 -9.11 6.10 -25.28
N GLU A 69 -8.10 5.43 -24.74
CA GLU A 69 -7.50 4.23 -25.33
C GLU A 69 -8.51 3.08 -25.40
N ALA A 70 -9.22 2.81 -24.30
CA ALA A 70 -10.28 1.82 -24.25
C ALA A 70 -11.37 2.09 -25.30
N ASN A 71 -11.82 3.35 -25.42
CA ASN A 71 -12.80 3.75 -26.44
C ASN A 71 -12.27 3.52 -27.87
N LYS A 72 -11.00 3.84 -28.11
CA LYS A 72 -10.35 3.61 -29.41
C LYS A 72 -10.22 2.12 -29.71
N ALA A 73 -9.88 1.30 -28.73
CA ALA A 73 -9.81 -0.16 -28.86
C ALA A 73 -11.18 -0.75 -29.20
N ILE A 74 -12.24 -0.32 -28.49
CA ILE A 74 -13.64 -0.69 -28.78
C ILE A 74 -14.00 -0.31 -30.22
N GLN A 75 -13.68 0.90 -30.66
CA GLN A 75 -14.02 1.38 -32.00
C GLN A 75 -13.29 0.59 -33.09
N LYS A 76 -12.00 0.30 -32.89
CA LYS A 76 -11.23 -0.55 -33.80
C LYS A 76 -11.79 -1.96 -33.87
N LEU A 77 -12.21 -2.52 -32.74
CA LEU A 77 -12.80 -3.86 -32.68
C LEU A 77 -14.16 -3.89 -33.40
N ALA A 78 -15.03 -2.91 -33.12
CA ALA A 78 -16.34 -2.80 -33.75
C ALA A 78 -16.26 -2.54 -35.26
N SER A 79 -15.24 -1.78 -35.71
CA SER A 79 -14.98 -1.54 -37.14
C SER A 79 -14.34 -2.73 -37.87
N GLY A 80 -14.00 -3.82 -37.16
CA GLY A 80 -13.34 -4.99 -37.73
C GLY A 80 -11.86 -4.79 -38.09
N GLN A 81 -11.29 -3.62 -37.79
CA GLN A 81 -9.86 -3.33 -38.01
C GLN A 81 -8.92 -4.15 -37.12
N THR A 82 -9.41 -4.60 -35.96
CA THR A 82 -8.70 -5.53 -35.07
C THR A 82 -9.60 -6.69 -34.68
N LYS A 83 -9.03 -7.89 -34.55
CA LYS A 83 -9.71 -9.08 -34.02
C LYS A 83 -9.32 -9.39 -32.57
N ASN A 84 -8.48 -8.56 -31.96
CA ASN A 84 -8.00 -8.75 -30.60
C ASN A 84 -9.05 -8.28 -29.58
N ILE A 85 -10.08 -9.11 -29.40
CA ILE A 85 -11.12 -8.90 -28.39
C ILE A 85 -10.50 -8.87 -27.00
N SER A 86 -9.57 -9.79 -26.69
CA SER A 86 -8.95 -9.90 -25.36
C SER A 86 -8.19 -8.64 -24.96
N GLU A 87 -7.42 -8.05 -25.88
CA GLU A 87 -6.68 -6.81 -25.64
C GLU A 87 -7.62 -5.62 -25.44
N THR A 88 -8.70 -5.57 -26.22
CA THR A 88 -9.74 -4.54 -26.08
C THR A 88 -10.43 -4.65 -24.72
N MET A 89 -10.83 -5.86 -24.32
CA MET A 89 -11.44 -6.12 -23.02
C MET A 89 -10.49 -5.78 -21.87
N LEU A 90 -9.20 -6.09 -22.00
CA LEU A 90 -8.20 -5.74 -20.99
C LEU A 90 -8.05 -4.23 -20.85
N ALA A 91 -7.99 -3.49 -21.96
CA ALA A 91 -7.91 -2.03 -21.93
C ALA A 91 -9.15 -1.41 -21.26
N VAL A 92 -10.34 -1.95 -21.55
CA VAL A 92 -11.60 -1.51 -20.92
C VAL A 92 -11.60 -1.80 -19.42
N GLU A 93 -11.24 -3.02 -19.01
CA GLU A 93 -11.21 -3.41 -17.60
C GLU A 93 -10.22 -2.56 -16.81
N ASN A 94 -9.02 -2.33 -17.36
CA ASN A 94 -8.02 -1.47 -16.75
C ASN A 94 -8.53 -0.04 -16.55
N ALA A 95 -9.16 0.55 -17.57
CA ALA A 95 -9.75 1.89 -17.47
C ALA A 95 -10.86 1.95 -16.40
N GLU A 96 -11.70 0.91 -16.32
CA GLU A 96 -12.79 0.84 -15.35
C GLU A 96 -12.28 0.70 -13.91
N ILE A 97 -11.30 -0.18 -13.67
CA ILE A 97 -10.66 -0.33 -12.35
C ILE A 97 -9.98 0.98 -11.94
N ALA A 98 -9.18 1.57 -12.83
CA ALA A 98 -8.48 2.82 -12.56
C ALA A 98 -9.44 3.96 -12.21
N PHE A 99 -10.56 4.08 -12.94
CA PHE A 99 -11.61 5.04 -12.64
C PHE A 99 -12.27 4.80 -11.28
N LYS A 100 -12.63 3.54 -10.96
CA LYS A 100 -13.21 3.18 -9.66
C LYS A 100 -12.28 3.55 -8.51
N THR A 101 -11.00 3.23 -8.63
CA THR A 101 -9.98 3.59 -7.65
C THR A 101 -9.86 5.10 -7.50
N MET A 102 -9.80 5.84 -8.61
CA MET A 102 -9.74 7.30 -8.57
C MET A 102 -10.94 7.91 -7.84
N ASN A 103 -12.15 7.40 -8.09
CA ASN A 103 -13.34 7.87 -7.41
C ASN A 103 -13.29 7.61 -5.89
N GLN A 104 -12.75 6.46 -5.46
CA GLN A 104 -12.54 6.19 -4.04
C GLN A 104 -11.56 7.18 -3.41
N VAL A 105 -10.44 7.47 -4.08
CA VAL A 105 -9.47 8.46 -3.59
C VAL A 105 -10.11 9.85 -3.52
N ARG A 106 -10.88 10.25 -4.54
CA ARG A 106 -11.64 11.51 -4.54
C ARG A 106 -12.56 11.62 -3.33
N MET A 107 -13.31 10.56 -3.01
CA MET A 107 -14.17 10.55 -1.83
C MET A 107 -13.37 10.71 -0.55
N LYS A 108 -12.24 9.99 -0.41
CA LYS A 108 -11.36 10.08 0.76
C LYS A 108 -10.75 11.46 0.95
N VAL A 109 -10.36 12.15 -0.12
CA VAL A 109 -9.85 13.53 -0.04
C VAL A 109 -10.92 14.50 0.44
N ILE A 110 -12.15 14.37 -0.06
CA ILE A 110 -13.28 15.19 0.38
C ILE A 110 -13.60 14.91 1.86
N GLU A 111 -13.58 13.65 2.29
CA GLU A 111 -13.76 13.26 3.69
C GLU A 111 -12.65 13.85 4.58
N ALA A 112 -11.39 13.74 4.18
CA ALA A 112 -10.26 14.28 4.93
C ALA A 112 -10.37 15.81 5.10
N TYR A 113 -10.78 16.52 4.04
CA TYR A 113 -11.02 17.96 4.12
C TYR A 113 -12.15 18.29 5.12
N LYS A 114 -13.26 17.54 5.07
CA LYS A 114 -14.38 17.72 6.03
C LYS A 114 -13.97 17.42 7.47
N GLU A 115 -13.12 16.42 7.69
CA GLU A 115 -12.65 16.05 9.03
C GLU A 115 -11.77 17.14 9.65
N ILE A 116 -10.86 17.73 8.86
CA ILE A 116 -10.04 18.86 9.33
C ILE A 116 -10.92 20.04 9.77
N MET A 117 -11.98 20.33 9.02
CA MET A 117 -12.95 21.39 9.37
C MET A 117 -13.72 21.05 10.66
N ARG A 118 -14.01 19.78 10.93
CA ARG A 118 -14.65 19.32 12.17
C ARG A 118 -13.74 19.41 13.39
N MET A 119 -12.43 19.27 13.23
CA MET A 119 -11.48 19.40 14.35
C MET A 119 -11.27 20.85 14.81
N GLN A 120 -11.52 21.83 13.95
CA GLN A 120 -11.28 23.25 14.24
C GLN A 120 -12.49 23.99 14.84
N MET A 121 -13.67 23.35 14.88
CA MET A 121 -14.88 23.90 15.50
C MET A 121 -15.03 23.48 16.96
#